data_AF-A0A0B4ERS5-F1
#
_entry.id   AF-A0A0B4ERS5-F1
#
_cell.length_a   1.000
_cell.length_b   1.000
_cell.length_c   1.000
_cell.angle_alpha   90.00
_cell.angle_beta   90.00
_cell.angle_gamma   90.00
#
_symmetry.space_group_name_H-M   'P 1'
#
loop_
_entity.id
_entity.type
_entity.pdbx_description
1 polymer ?
#
loop_
_entity_poly.entity_id
_entity_poly.type
_entity_poly.pdbx_seq_one_letter_code
_entity_poly.pdbx_strand_id
1 'polypeptide(L)'
;MKIDVFLTAEEAKRKEIHDSNIVVIDVLRATSVMITAMAHGVSKIHPYESIEEVREASLASSFSILCGERKGLAIHGFDYGNSPLEYQKDNIRGAEMFMTTSNGTRALRNIHGQNNRIWIASF
;
A
#
# COMPACT_ATOMS: atom_id res chain seq x y z
N MET A 1 16.52 -15.83 16.60
CA MET A 1 15.76 -14.97 15.66
C MET A 1 16.75 -14.40 14.66
N LYS A 2 16.55 -14.63 13.36
CA LYS A 2 17.38 -14.04 12.30
C LYS A 2 16.63 -12.85 11.72
N ILE A 3 17.32 -11.72 11.55
CA ILE A 3 16.78 -10.52 10.92
C ILE A 3 17.67 -10.24 9.71
N ASP A 4 17.05 -10.01 8.56
CA ASP A 4 17.69 -9.54 7.33
C ASP A 4 16.99 -8.26 6.89
N VAL A 5 17.70 -7.38 6.19
CA VAL A 5 17.17 -6.09 5.74
C VAL A 5 17.44 -5.93 4.26
N PHE A 6 16.38 -5.64 3.52
CA PHE A 6 16.42 -5.26 2.11
C PHE A 6 16.15 -3.77 2.02
N LEU A 7 17.06 -3.02 1.43
CA LEU A 7 16.98 -1.55 1.40
C LEU A 7 16.05 -1.06 0.30
N THR A 8 15.78 -1.90 -0.70
CA THR A 8 14.94 -1.55 -1.85
C THR A 8 13.94 -2.66 -2.19
N ALA A 9 12.81 -2.27 -2.78
CA ALA A 9 11.83 -3.22 -3.30
C ALA A 9 12.43 -4.19 -4.33
N GLU A 10 13.44 -3.73 -5.07
CA GLU A 10 14.10 -4.49 -6.13
C GLU A 10 15.04 -5.57 -5.57
N GLU A 11 15.68 -5.33 -4.42
CA GLU A 11 16.43 -6.35 -3.69
C GLU A 11 15.53 -7.47 -3.17
N ALA A 12 14.34 -7.11 -2.67
CA ALA A 12 13.37 -8.08 -2.17
C ALA A 12 12.88 -9.05 -3.25
N LYS A 13 12.84 -8.62 -4.52
CA LYS A 13 12.44 -9.45 -5.67
C LYS A 13 13.45 -10.57 -5.99
N ARG A 14 14.74 -10.35 -5.68
CA ARG A 14 15.83 -11.24 -6.09
C ARG A 14 16.06 -12.44 -5.17
N LYS A 15 15.49 -12.45 -3.96
CA LYS A 15 15.61 -13.57 -3.04
C LYS A 15 14.26 -14.26 -2.88
N GLU A 16 14.28 -15.59 -2.92
CA GLU A 16 13.19 -16.38 -2.38
C GLU A 16 13.20 -16.26 -0.85
N ILE A 17 12.14 -15.65 -0.30
CA ILE A 17 11.94 -15.52 1.15
C ILE A 17 10.85 -16.52 1.50
N HIS A 18 11.18 -17.61 2.20
CA HIS A 18 10.18 -18.60 2.62
C HIS A 18 10.02 -18.60 4.13
N ASP A 19 8.81 -18.94 4.58
CA ASP A 19 8.43 -19.17 5.98
C ASP A 19 8.92 -18.08 6.96
N SER A 20 8.77 -16.81 6.56
CA SER A 20 9.28 -15.64 7.29
C SER A 20 8.19 -14.62 7.61
N ASN A 21 8.42 -13.80 8.63
CA ASN A 21 7.66 -12.56 8.86
C ASN A 21 8.34 -11.44 8.08
N ILE A 22 7.63 -10.83 7.14
CA ILE A 22 8.13 -9.71 6.34
C ILE A 22 7.49 -8.43 6.85
N VAL A 23 8.29 -7.41 7.13
CA VAL A 23 7.82 -6.08 7.51
C VAL A 23 8.18 -5.11 6.40
N VAL A 24 7.18 -4.57 5.71
CA VAL A 24 7.38 -3.54 4.69
C VAL A 24 7.34 -2.16 5.35
N ILE A 25 8.35 -1.34 5.05
CA ILE A 25 8.51 0.01 5.59
C ILE A 25 8.72 0.98 4.42
N ASP A 26 7.78 1.89 4.24
CA ASP A 26 7.87 3.04 3.34
C ASP A 26 7.25 4.25 4.06
N VAL A 27 8.00 4.74 5.06
CA VAL A 27 7.56 5.82 5.97
C VAL A 27 7.15 7.08 5.21
N LEU A 28 7.80 7.36 4.06
CA LEU A 28 7.57 8.54 3.24
C LEU A 28 7.11 8.14 1.83
N ARG A 29 5.84 7.77 1.64
CA ARG A 29 4.71 7.90 2.60
C ARG A 29 3.76 6.71 2.62
N ALA A 30 4.01 5.67 1.82
CA ALA A 30 3.01 4.65 1.53
C ALA A 30 2.55 3.91 2.80
N THR A 31 3.44 3.40 3.65
CA THR A 31 3.03 2.64 4.84
C THR A 31 2.43 3.54 5.91
N SER A 32 2.90 4.80 6.04
CA SER A 32 2.25 5.81 6.90
C SER A 32 0.81 6.09 6.48
N VAL A 33 0.57 6.23 5.17
CA VAL A 33 -0.77 6.43 4.61
C VAL A 33 -1.65 5.22 4.88
N MET A 34 -1.16 4.01 4.62
CA MET A 34 -1.93 2.78 4.87
C MET A 34 -2.33 2.63 6.33
N ILE A 35 -1.39 2.84 7.26
CA ILE A 35 -1.65 2.74 8.70
C ILE A 35 -2.65 3.83 9.14
N THR A 36 -2.48 5.06 8.65
CA THR A 36 -3.38 6.16 8.99
C THR A 36 -4.80 5.90 8.47
N ALA A 37 -4.94 5.44 7.22
CA ALA A 37 -6.23 5.13 6.62
C ALA A 37 -6.96 4.00 7.37
N MET A 38 -6.26 2.91 7.71
CA MET A 38 -6.82 1.82 8.52
C MET A 38 -7.24 2.31 9.92
N ALA A 39 -6.41 3.13 10.58
CA ALA A 39 -6.74 3.69 11.89
C ALA A 39 -8.00 4.58 11.86
N HIS A 40 -8.30 5.20 10.72
CA HIS A 40 -9.51 6.02 10.52
C HIS A 40 -10.69 5.25 9.92
N GLY A 41 -10.57 3.93 9.77
CA GLY A 41 -11.70 3.06 9.48
C GLY A 41 -11.84 2.58 8.04
N VAL A 42 -10.81 2.74 7.19
CA VAL A 42 -10.75 1.99 5.91
C VAL A 42 -10.79 0.49 6.20
N SER A 43 -11.65 -0.24 5.50
CA SER A 43 -11.93 -1.65 5.77
C SER A 43 -10.88 -2.59 5.18
N LYS A 44 -10.33 -2.24 4.02
CA LYS A 44 -9.33 -3.03 3.30
C LYS A 44 -8.46 -2.12 2.43
N ILE A 45 -7.19 -2.49 2.26
CA ILE A 45 -6.25 -1.81 1.36
C ILE A 45 -5.79 -2.81 0.30
N HIS A 46 -5.89 -2.41 -0.96
CA HIS A 46 -5.49 -3.18 -2.14
C HIS A 46 -4.35 -2.45 -2.87
N PRO A 47 -3.09 -2.87 -2.69
CA PRO A 47 -1.94 -2.27 -3.37
C PRO A 47 -1.75 -2.85 -4.79
N TYR A 48 -1.55 -1.96 -5.77
CA TYR A 48 -1.32 -2.30 -7.19
C TYR A 48 -0.08 -1.61 -7.76
N GLU A 49 0.40 -2.11 -8.90
CA GLU A 49 1.59 -1.56 -9.58
C GLU A 49 1.24 -0.41 -10.50
N SER A 50 0.10 -0.50 -11.19
CA SER A 50 -0.33 0.49 -12.19
C SER A 50 -1.57 1.26 -11.78
N ILE A 51 -1.83 2.36 -12.49
CA ILE A 51 -3.02 3.20 -12.31
C ILE A 51 -4.24 2.48 -12.90
N GLU A 52 -4.03 1.78 -14.00
CA GLU A 52 -5.01 1.01 -14.75
C GLU A 52 -5.58 -0.12 -13.88
N GLU A 53 -4.71 -0.91 -13.23
CA GLU A 53 -5.13 -1.96 -12.29
C GLU A 53 -5.99 -1.41 -11.13
N VAL A 54 -5.61 -0.26 -10.57
CA VAL A 54 -6.40 0.39 -9.51
C VAL A 54 -7.80 0.73 -10.01
N ARG A 55 -7.89 1.34 -11.20
CA ARG A 55 -9.18 1.72 -11.78
C ARG A 55 -10.04 0.50 -12.06
N GLU A 56 -9.51 -0.51 -12.73
CA GLU A 56 -10.24 -1.72 -13.09
C GLU A 56 -10.71 -2.49 -11.86
N ALA A 57 -9.82 -2.72 -10.88
CA ALA A 57 -10.16 -3.49 -9.69
C ALA A 57 -11.18 -2.76 -8.79
N SER A 58 -11.13 -1.43 -8.75
CA SER A 58 -12.05 -0.63 -7.93
C SER A 58 -13.53 -0.75 -8.35
N LEU A 59 -13.79 -1.12 -9.62
CA LEU A 59 -15.16 -1.27 -10.16
C LEU A 59 -15.95 -2.41 -9.51
N ALA A 60 -15.25 -3.39 -8.92
CA ALA A 60 -15.88 -4.52 -8.25
C ALA A 60 -16.34 -4.19 -6.82
N SER A 61 -15.89 -3.06 -6.25
CA SER A 61 -16.27 -2.65 -4.90
C SER A 61 -17.44 -1.67 -4.95
N SER A 62 -18.41 -1.87 -4.06
CA SER A 62 -19.55 -0.96 -3.90
C SER A 62 -19.19 0.36 -3.20
N PHE A 63 -18.04 0.39 -2.50
CA PHE A 63 -17.53 1.59 -1.85
C PHE A 63 -16.00 1.61 -1.89
N SER A 64 -15.48 2.08 -3.02
CA SER A 64 -14.05 2.23 -3.26
C SER A 64 -13.59 3.68 -3.06
N ILE A 65 -12.34 3.82 -2.62
CA ILE A 65 -11.57 5.07 -2.74
C ILE A 65 -10.27 4.77 -3.49
N LEU A 66 -9.97 5.58 -4.50
CA LEU A 66 -8.75 5.47 -5.30
C LEU A 66 -7.72 6.45 -4.76
N CYS A 67 -6.50 5.96 -4.58
CA CYS A 67 -5.44 6.77 -3.99
C CYS A 67 -4.04 6.42 -4.47
N GLY A 68 -3.13 7.37 -4.33
CA GLY A 68 -1.76 7.14 -4.72
C GLY A 68 -1.02 8.34 -5.22
N GLU A 69 0.18 8.08 -5.70
CA GLU A 69 1.06 9.10 -6.24
C GLU A 69 1.90 8.62 -7.41
N ARG A 70 2.36 9.57 -8.21
CA ARG A 70 3.50 9.43 -9.11
C ARG A 70 4.41 10.64 -8.91
N LYS A 71 5.70 10.39 -8.65
CA LYS A 71 6.70 11.44 -8.40
C LYS A 71 6.30 12.40 -7.25
N GLY A 72 5.63 11.87 -6.23
CA GLY A 72 5.15 12.61 -5.06
C GLY A 72 3.83 13.36 -5.26
N LEU A 73 3.31 13.41 -6.49
CA LEU A 73 2.08 14.13 -6.85
C LEU A 73 0.88 13.20 -6.87
N ALA A 74 -0.28 13.71 -6.46
CA ALA A 74 -1.54 12.99 -6.56
C ALA A 74 -1.85 12.63 -8.03
N ILE A 75 -2.44 11.46 -8.22
CA ILE A 75 -2.81 10.97 -9.54
C ILE A 75 -4.11 11.67 -9.98
N HIS A 76 -4.14 12.20 -11.20
CA HIS A 76 -5.34 12.84 -11.73
C HIS A 76 -6.52 11.86 -11.80
N GLY A 77 -7.65 12.27 -11.24
CA GLY A 77 -8.88 11.48 -11.18
C GLY A 77 -8.90 10.43 -10.06
N PHE A 78 -7.93 10.45 -9.13
CA PHE A 78 -8.03 9.71 -7.87
C PHE A 78 -8.63 10.61 -6.78
N ASP A 79 -9.22 9.99 -5.76
CA ASP A 79 -9.90 10.68 -4.66
C ASP A 79 -8.91 11.31 -3.67
N TYR A 80 -7.78 10.61 -3.43
CA TYR A 80 -6.77 11.02 -2.45
C TYR A 80 -5.34 10.86 -3.00
N GLY A 81 -4.43 11.68 -2.49
CA GLY A 81 -3.00 11.58 -2.79
C GLY A 81 -2.27 10.51 -1.96
N ASN A 82 -1.02 10.80 -1.60
CA ASN A 82 -0.21 9.97 -0.71
C ASN A 82 0.23 10.75 0.55
N SER A 83 -0.63 11.66 1.04
CA SER A 83 -0.42 12.35 2.31
C SER A 83 -1.27 11.73 3.42
N PRO A 84 -0.70 11.29 4.55
CA PRO A 84 -1.47 10.69 5.65
C PRO A 84 -2.61 11.59 6.18
N LEU A 85 -2.40 12.91 6.18
CA LEU A 85 -3.38 13.89 6.65
C LEU A 85 -4.68 13.90 5.83
N GLU A 86 -4.65 13.40 4.59
CA GLU A 86 -5.85 13.34 3.74
C GLU A 86 -6.88 12.31 4.23
N TYR A 87 -6.45 11.35 5.08
CA TYR A 87 -7.23 10.20 5.55
C TYR A 87 -7.80 10.38 6.96
N GLN A 88 -7.68 11.57 7.54
CA GLN A 88 -8.25 11.89 8.86
C GLN A 88 -9.69 12.41 8.72
N LYS A 89 -10.54 11.68 7.99
CA LYS A 89 -11.89 12.11 7.62
C LYS A 89 -12.90 11.00 7.85
N ASP A 90 -14.13 11.34 8.21
CA ASP A 90 -15.17 10.33 8.48
C ASP A 90 -15.71 9.67 7.20
N ASN A 91 -15.60 10.32 6.05
CA ASN A 91 -16.14 9.85 4.78
C ASN A 91 -15.38 8.66 4.15
N ILE A 92 -14.28 8.19 4.75
CA ILE A 92 -13.55 7.00 4.29
C ILE A 92 -13.90 5.74 5.10
N ARG A 93 -14.68 5.88 6.17
CA ARG A 93 -15.01 4.77 7.09
C ARG A 93 -15.80 3.69 6.37
N GLY A 94 -15.27 2.47 6.37
CA GLY A 94 -15.84 1.31 5.68
C GLY A 94 -15.40 1.16 4.23
N ALA A 95 -14.75 2.17 3.63
CA ALA A 95 -14.31 2.12 2.25
C ALA A 95 -13.20 1.07 2.03
N GLU A 96 -13.20 0.46 0.85
CA GLU A 96 -12.07 -0.29 0.33
C GLU A 96 -11.13 0.66 -0.42
N MET A 97 -9.86 0.69 -0.03
CA MET A 97 -8.86 1.59 -0.58
C MET A 97 -8.02 0.90 -1.64
N PHE A 98 -8.05 1.41 -2.87
CA PHE A 98 -7.28 0.91 -3.99
C PHE A 98 -6.10 1.86 -4.24
N MET A 99 -4.89 1.37 -4.04
CA MET A 99 -3.69 2.21 -3.91
C MET A 99 -2.61 1.85 -4.93
N THR A 100 -1.98 2.86 -5.53
CA THR A 100 -0.69 2.66 -6.24
C THR A 100 0.31 3.76 -5.89
N THR A 101 1.56 3.37 -5.67
CA THR A 101 2.68 4.28 -5.36
C THR A 101 3.92 3.83 -6.12
N SER A 102 4.93 4.68 -6.16
CA SER A 102 6.19 4.41 -6.85
C SER A 102 7.00 3.28 -6.18
N ASN A 103 6.89 3.12 -4.85
CA ASN A 103 7.74 2.22 -4.07
C ASN A 103 6.96 1.24 -3.19
N GLY A 104 6.22 1.71 -2.19
CA GLY A 104 5.59 0.85 -1.18
C GLY A 104 4.67 -0.23 -1.74
N THR A 105 3.81 0.11 -2.71
CA THR A 105 2.92 -0.90 -3.34
C THR A 105 3.70 -1.92 -4.15
N ARG A 106 4.77 -1.52 -4.84
CA ARG A 106 5.68 -2.43 -5.55
C ARG A 106 6.42 -3.38 -4.59
N ALA A 107 6.85 -2.89 -3.43
CA ALA A 107 7.48 -3.74 -2.40
C ALA A 107 6.52 -4.84 -1.92
N LEU A 108 5.25 -4.49 -1.65
CA LEU A 108 4.21 -5.45 -1.25
C LEU A 108 3.89 -6.46 -2.36
N ARG A 109 3.88 -6.03 -3.62
CA ARG A 109 3.62 -6.90 -4.77
C ARG A 109 4.75 -7.89 -5.03
N ASN A 110 6.01 -7.48 -4.90
CA ASN A 110 7.17 -8.35 -5.08
C ASN A 110 7.22 -9.54 -4.10
N ILE A 111 6.60 -9.41 -2.93
CA ILE A 111 6.57 -10.45 -1.89
C ILE A 111 5.24 -11.20 -1.81
N HIS A 112 4.28 -10.86 -2.67
CA HIS A 112 2.96 -11.48 -2.70
C HIS A 112 3.03 -12.93 -3.21
N GLY A 113 2.27 -13.84 -2.60
CA GLY A 113 2.21 -15.26 -3.00
C GLY A 113 3.29 -16.16 -2.40
N GLN A 114 4.22 -15.61 -1.61
CA GLN A 114 5.14 -16.39 -0.80
C GLN A 114 4.42 -16.83 0.48
N ASN A 115 4.71 -18.01 1.04
CA ASN A 115 4.07 -18.55 2.26
C ASN A 115 4.51 -17.81 3.54
N ASN A 116 4.42 -16.48 3.52
CA ASN A 116 4.93 -15.54 4.51
C ASN A 116 3.79 -14.76 5.14
N ARG A 117 4.03 -14.30 6.38
CA ARG A 117 3.18 -13.27 7.00
C ARG A 117 3.76 -11.91 6.68
N ILE A 118 2.94 -11.04 6.10
CA ILE A 118 3.33 -9.69 5.70
C ILE A 118 2.71 -8.68 6.67
N TRP A 119 3.55 -7.80 7.19
CA TRP A 119 3.20 -6.68 8.04
C TRP A 119 3.60 -5.38 7.34
N ILE A 120 2.87 -4.30 7.63
CA ILE A 120 3.29 -2.94 7.29
C ILE A 120 3.67 -2.21 8.58
N ALA A 121 4.70 -1.37 8.52
CA ALA A 121 5.13 -0.57 9.66
C ALA A 121 5.45 0.87 9.24
N SER A 122 5.22 1.79 10.17
CA SER A 122 5.67 3.18 10.13
C SER A 122 5.83 3.70 11.55
N PHE A 123 6.40 4.91 11.70
CA PHE A 123 6.51 5.62 12.98
C PHE A 123 5.18 6.20 13.43
#